data_AF-A0A7S1N895-F1
#
_entry.id   AF-A0A7S1N895-F1
#
_cell.length_a   1.000
_cell.length_b   1.000
_cell.length_c   1.000
_cell.angle_alpha   90.00
_cell.angle_beta   90.00
_cell.angle_gamma   90.00
#
_symmetry.space_group_name_H-M   'P 1'
#
loop_
_entity.id
_entity.type
_entity.pdbx_description
1 polymer ?
#
loop_
_entity_poly.entity_id
_entity_poly.type
_entity_poly.pdbx_seq_one_letter_code
_entity_poly.pdbx_strand_id
1 'polypeptide(L)'
;MELPQTAWAHTPRRLLMCTGLRDRQTPSGSRKAKLMQLRRNGFRGCVLRHMDQYHEALLSHHFVFSPAGDDYQSFRDIEALICGSIPIVDFQPWLEEQRAGLPMVIVKDWQAVTQPWLEAKLAEIR
;
A
#
# COMPACT_ATOMS: atom_id res chain seq x y z
N MET A 1 -16.75 26.89 -12.69
CA MET A 1 -17.23 25.71 -11.94
C MET A 1 -16.16 25.40 -10.92
N GLU A 2 -16.23 26.09 -9.79
CA GLU A 2 -15.26 25.95 -8.70
C GLU A 2 -15.61 24.68 -7.93
N LEU A 3 -14.66 23.75 -7.85
CA LEU A 3 -14.83 22.52 -7.08
C LEU A 3 -14.87 22.89 -5.59
N PRO A 4 -15.81 22.35 -4.80
CA PRO A 4 -15.94 22.69 -3.39
C PRO A 4 -14.67 22.30 -2.63
N GLN A 5 -14.07 23.27 -1.95
CA GLN A 5 -12.82 23.15 -1.16
C GLN A 5 -12.90 22.17 0.03
N THR A 6 -14.05 21.54 0.27
CA THR A 6 -14.31 20.70 1.44
C THR A 6 -14.15 19.19 1.20
N ALA A 7 -13.78 18.75 -0.01
CA ALA A 7 -13.72 17.33 -0.35
C ALA A 7 -12.51 16.55 0.25
N TRP A 8 -11.49 17.23 0.79
CA TRP A 8 -10.23 16.58 1.20
C TRP A 8 -9.91 16.62 2.69
N ALA A 9 -10.86 16.92 3.57
CA ALA A 9 -10.64 16.93 5.03
C ALA A 9 -10.55 15.52 5.65
N HIS A 10 -10.02 14.54 4.92
CA HIS A 10 -9.70 13.23 5.48
C HIS A 10 -8.23 13.27 5.89
N THR A 11 -7.94 13.25 7.19
CA THR A 11 -6.61 12.90 7.67
C THR A 11 -6.27 11.55 7.07
N PRO A 12 -5.29 11.46 6.15
CA PRO A 12 -5.08 10.23 5.42
C PRO A 12 -4.67 9.14 6.40
N ARG A 13 -5.33 7.98 6.30
CA ARG A 13 -4.93 6.81 7.06
C ARG A 13 -3.55 6.36 6.57
N ARG A 14 -2.71 5.88 7.48
CA ARG A 14 -1.28 5.71 7.20
C ARG A 14 -1.00 4.58 6.22
N LEU A 15 -1.52 3.38 6.46
CA LEU A 15 -1.27 2.19 5.63
C LEU A 15 -2.56 1.42 5.35
N LEU A 16 -2.87 1.20 4.07
CA LEU A 16 -3.93 0.32 3.62
C LEU A 16 -3.44 -1.13 3.56
N MET A 17 -3.88 -1.95 4.51
CA MET A 17 -3.64 -3.40 4.52
C MET A 17 -4.84 -4.16 3.95
N CYS A 18 -5.03 -4.10 2.62
CA CYS A 18 -6.11 -4.85 1.96
C CYS A 18 -5.67 -6.30 1.64
N THR A 19 -6.45 -7.29 2.08
CA THR A 19 -6.23 -8.71 1.75
C THR A 19 -6.85 -9.15 0.42
N GLY A 20 -7.47 -8.24 -0.32
CA GLY A 20 -8.17 -8.50 -1.59
C GLY A 20 -9.69 -8.42 -1.44
N LEU A 21 -10.38 -8.19 -2.56
CA LEU A 21 -11.86 -8.09 -2.64
C LEU A 21 -12.57 -9.44 -2.60
N ARG A 22 -11.81 -10.54 -2.58
CA ARG A 22 -12.35 -11.90 -2.52
C ARG A 22 -11.83 -12.56 -1.24
N ASP A 23 -12.74 -12.82 -0.30
CA ASP A 23 -12.53 -13.66 0.89
C ASP A 23 -12.04 -15.11 0.57
N ARG A 24 -11.88 -15.46 -0.72
CA ARG A 24 -11.63 -16.83 -1.19
C ARG A 24 -10.19 -17.18 -1.53
N GLN A 25 -9.27 -16.21 -1.66
CA GLN A 25 -7.85 -16.53 -1.86
C GLN A 25 -7.13 -16.49 -0.53
N THR A 26 -6.79 -17.67 -0.02
CA THR A 26 -5.79 -17.80 1.04
C THR A 26 -4.53 -17.10 0.57
N PRO A 27 -4.03 -16.07 1.29
CA PRO A 27 -2.79 -15.43 0.91
C PRO A 27 -1.70 -16.48 0.78
N SER A 28 -0.85 -16.36 -0.25
CA SER A 28 0.36 -17.17 -0.36
C SER A 28 1.14 -17.12 0.96
N GLY A 29 1.92 -18.18 1.26
CA GLY A 29 2.65 -18.27 2.52
C GLY A 29 3.51 -17.03 2.82
N SER A 30 4.15 -16.47 1.78
CA SER A 30 4.95 -15.24 1.87
C SER A 30 4.10 -14.00 2.18
N ARG A 31 2.94 -13.83 1.52
CA ARG A 31 2.02 -12.71 1.78
C ARG A 31 1.43 -12.77 3.18
N LYS A 32 1.08 -13.97 3.66
CA LYS A 32 0.60 -14.20 5.03
C LYS A 32 1.64 -13.79 6.07
N ALA A 33 2.91 -14.16 5.86
CA ALA A 33 4.01 -13.79 6.76
C ALA A 33 4.18 -12.26 6.87
N LYS A 34 4.16 -11.55 5.73
CA LYS A 34 4.26 -10.09 5.69
C LYS A 34 3.08 -9.40 6.38
N LEU A 35 1.85 -9.90 6.17
CA LEU A 35 0.66 -9.41 6.87
C LEU A 35 0.76 -9.62 8.39
N MET A 36 1.26 -10.78 8.83
CA MET A 36 1.49 -11.04 10.26
C MET A 36 2.55 -10.09 10.84
N GLN A 37 3.62 -9.82 10.09
CA GLN A 37 4.65 -8.88 10.52
C GLN A 37 4.09 -7.45 10.66
N LEU A 38 3.33 -6.97 9.69
CA LEU A 38 2.68 -5.66 9.78
C LEU A 38 1.70 -5.58 10.97
N ARG A 39 0.97 -6.66 11.26
CA ARG A 39 0.12 -6.73 12.47
C ARG A 39 0.94 -6.64 13.75
N ARG A 40 2.09 -7.30 13.83
CA ARG A 40 3.03 -7.18 14.97
C ARG A 40 3.56 -5.76 15.13
N ASN A 41 3.76 -5.06 14.02
CA ASN A 41 4.20 -3.66 14.00
C ASN A 41 3.06 -2.66 14.27
N GLY A 42 1.88 -3.13 14.69
CA GLY A 42 0.76 -2.30 15.14
C GLY A 42 -0.19 -1.87 14.02
N PHE A 43 0.04 -2.27 12.78
CA PHE A 43 -0.87 -1.97 11.68
C PHE A 43 -2.12 -2.84 11.72
N ARG A 44 -3.25 -2.26 11.31
CA ARG A 44 -4.55 -2.94 11.26
C ARG A 44 -5.05 -3.05 9.83
N GLY A 45 -5.54 -4.24 9.48
CA GLY A 45 -6.21 -4.49 8.21
C GLY A 45 -7.65 -4.01 8.21
N CYS A 46 -8.18 -3.79 7.01
CA CYS A 46 -9.61 -3.62 6.78
C CYS A 46 -10.09 -4.67 5.77
N VAL A 47 -11.32 -5.13 5.96
CA VAL A 47 -12.01 -5.99 5.00
C VAL A 47 -12.80 -5.07 4.09
N LEU A 48 -12.48 -5.08 2.81
CA LEU A 48 -13.17 -4.31 1.78
C LEU A 48 -13.97 -5.30 0.93
N ARG A 49 -15.30 -5.12 0.90
CA ARG A 49 -16.21 -6.07 0.24
C ARG A 49 -16.67 -5.58 -1.13
N HIS A 50 -16.51 -4.29 -1.41
CA HIS A 50 -16.98 -3.64 -2.62
C HIS A 50 -15.89 -2.76 -3.26
N MET A 51 -15.98 -2.56 -4.58
CA MET A 51 -14.98 -1.84 -5.38
C MET A 51 -14.91 -0.34 -5.03
N ASP A 52 -16.05 0.27 -4.74
CA ASP A 52 -16.17 1.64 -4.26
C ASP A 52 -15.39 1.84 -2.94
N GLN A 53 -15.56 0.93 -1.98
CA GLN A 53 -14.81 0.93 -0.72
C GLN A 53 -13.30 0.78 -0.94
N TYR A 54 -12.90 0.03 -1.96
CA TYR A 54 -11.51 -0.13 -2.33
C TYR A 54 -10.90 1.15 -2.89
N HIS A 55 -11.57 1.81 -3.84
CA HIS A 55 -11.09 3.06 -4.41
C HIS A 55 -11.08 4.20 -3.38
N GLU A 56 -12.11 4.29 -2.54
CA GLU A 56 -12.14 5.25 -1.43
C GLU A 56 -11.01 4.98 -0.44
N ALA A 57 -10.70 3.70 -0.16
CA ALA A 57 -9.56 3.34 0.67
C ALA A 57 -8.23 3.75 0.03
N LEU A 58 -8.03 3.55 -1.28
CA LEU A 58 -6.82 4.04 -1.96
C LEU A 58 -6.71 5.57 -1.82
N LEU A 59 -7.73 6.31 -2.22
CA LEU A 59 -7.73 7.79 -2.18
C LEU A 59 -7.52 8.37 -0.77
N SER A 60 -7.87 7.64 0.29
CA SER A 60 -7.77 8.10 1.67
C SER A 60 -6.52 7.61 2.43
N HIS A 61 -5.63 6.84 1.81
CA HIS A 61 -4.41 6.33 2.46
C HIS A 61 -3.12 6.81 1.79
N HIS A 62 -2.10 7.10 2.60
CA HIS A 62 -0.78 7.44 2.08
C HIS A 62 -0.07 6.24 1.47
N PHE A 63 -0.09 5.10 2.16
CA PHE A 63 0.60 3.90 1.72
C PHE A 63 -0.37 2.75 1.47
N VAL A 64 0.00 1.86 0.55
CA VAL A 64 -0.76 0.66 0.21
C VAL A 64 0.14 -0.56 0.29
N PHE A 65 -0.26 -1.56 1.07
CA PHE A 65 0.43 -2.85 1.13
C PHE A 65 0.30 -3.57 -0.22
N SER A 66 1.38 -3.66 -0.98
CA SER A 66 1.42 -4.25 -2.32
C SER A 66 2.64 -5.15 -2.54
N PRO A 67 2.84 -6.17 -1.69
CA PRO A 67 3.92 -7.13 -1.95
C PRO A 67 3.66 -7.86 -3.26
N ALA A 68 4.73 -8.42 -3.84
CA ALA A 68 4.66 -9.27 -5.01
C ALA A 68 3.61 -10.37 -4.83
N GLY A 69 2.85 -10.61 -5.90
CA GLY A 69 1.87 -11.69 -6.00
C GLY A 69 2.56 -12.97 -6.45
N ASP A 70 1.87 -13.74 -7.30
CA ASP A 70 2.49 -14.85 -8.03
C ASP A 70 3.47 -14.34 -9.12
N ASP A 71 3.34 -13.08 -9.51
CA ASP A 71 4.22 -12.34 -10.40
C ASP A 71 4.92 -11.16 -9.71
N TYR A 72 5.92 -10.58 -10.40
CA TYR A 72 6.75 -9.47 -9.93
C TYR A 72 6.01 -8.13 -9.74
N GLN A 73 4.85 -7.97 -10.37
CA GLN A 73 4.01 -6.77 -10.29
C GLN A 73 2.62 -7.14 -9.81
N SER A 74 2.07 -6.33 -8.89
CA SER A 74 0.65 -6.40 -8.54
C SER A 74 -0.11 -5.31 -9.31
N PHE A 75 -1.32 -5.61 -9.80
CA PHE A 75 -2.23 -4.57 -10.33
C PHE A 75 -2.42 -3.41 -9.33
N ARG A 76 -2.34 -3.73 -8.04
CA ARG A 76 -2.42 -2.79 -6.94
C ARG A 76 -1.31 -1.72 -6.95
N ASP A 77 -0.16 -2.01 -7.53
CA ASP A 77 0.93 -1.03 -7.67
C ASP A 77 0.44 0.16 -8.52
N ILE A 78 -0.17 -0.16 -9.65
CA ILE A 78 -0.68 0.84 -10.61
C ILE A 78 -1.93 1.52 -10.06
N GLU A 79 -2.86 0.77 -9.46
CA GLU A 79 -4.06 1.35 -8.84
C GLU A 79 -3.70 2.36 -7.74
N ALA A 80 -2.72 2.02 -6.88
CA ALA A 80 -2.24 2.93 -5.84
C ALA A 80 -1.65 4.21 -6.44
N LEU A 81 -0.77 4.08 -7.43
CA LEU A 81 -0.15 5.23 -8.10
C LEU A 81 -1.17 6.15 -8.77
N ILE A 82 -2.16 5.58 -9.47
CA ILE A 82 -3.24 6.35 -10.10
C ILE A 82 -4.08 7.10 -9.06
N CYS A 83 -4.34 6.49 -7.91
CA CYS A 83 -5.08 7.10 -6.81
C CYS A 83 -4.24 8.03 -5.92
N GLY A 84 -2.96 8.24 -6.23
CA GLY A 84 -2.06 9.10 -5.45
C GLY A 84 -1.57 8.46 -4.12
N SER A 85 -1.82 7.18 -3.91
CA SER A 85 -1.19 6.41 -2.83
C SER A 85 0.17 5.88 -3.25
N ILE A 86 1.01 5.60 -2.26
CA ILE A 86 2.36 5.07 -2.44
C ILE A 86 2.34 3.56 -2.21
N PRO A 87 2.53 2.72 -3.24
CA PRO A 87 2.64 1.28 -3.04
C PRO A 87 3.91 0.90 -2.29
N ILE A 88 3.75 0.03 -1.29
CA ILE A 88 4.84 -0.63 -0.56
C ILE A 88 5.02 -2.02 -1.15
N VAL A 89 6.15 -2.24 -1.81
CA VAL A 89 6.45 -3.44 -2.59
C VAL A 89 7.64 -4.20 -2.04
N ASP A 90 7.78 -5.46 -2.42
CA ASP A 90 8.98 -6.23 -2.13
C ASP A 90 10.18 -5.71 -2.93
N PHE A 91 11.35 -5.75 -2.31
CA PHE A 91 12.61 -5.60 -3.04
C PHE A 91 12.79 -6.73 -4.05
N GLN A 92 13.10 -6.35 -5.28
CA GLN A 92 13.65 -7.24 -6.31
C GLN A 92 14.77 -6.47 -7.02
N PRO A 93 15.93 -7.09 -7.34
CA PRO A 93 17.10 -6.38 -7.84
C PRO A 93 16.88 -5.50 -9.08
N TRP A 94 16.07 -5.97 -10.04
CA TRP A 94 15.76 -5.23 -11.28
C TRP A 94 14.64 -4.18 -11.11
N LEU A 95 13.90 -4.22 -10.00
CA LEU A 95 12.73 -3.37 -9.80
C LEU A 95 13.10 -1.94 -9.48
N GLU A 96 14.22 -1.75 -8.80
CA GLU A 96 14.71 -0.43 -8.40
C GLU A 96 15.03 0.45 -9.61
N GLU A 97 15.65 -0.13 -10.64
CA GLU A 97 15.93 0.55 -11.90
C GLU A 97 14.65 0.80 -12.73
N GLN A 98 13.80 -0.23 -12.87
CA GLN A 98 12.55 -0.12 -13.65
C GLN A 98 11.54 0.87 -13.08
N ARG A 99 11.59 1.13 -11.77
CA ARG A 99 10.65 2.01 -11.06
C ARG A 99 11.29 3.29 -10.55
N ALA A 100 12.50 3.60 -11.03
CA ALA A 100 13.17 4.84 -10.71
C ALA A 100 12.28 6.05 -11.07
N GLY A 101 12.14 6.98 -10.13
CA GLY A 101 11.31 8.18 -10.29
C GLY A 101 9.82 8.00 -10.01
N LEU A 102 9.34 6.79 -9.70
CA LEU A 102 7.97 6.57 -9.24
C LEU A 102 7.87 6.70 -7.71
N PRO A 103 6.78 7.27 -7.16
CA PRO A 103 6.59 7.37 -5.72
C PRO A 103 6.26 5.99 -5.15
N MET A 104 7.28 5.27 -4.71
CA MET A 104 7.22 3.87 -4.31
C MET A 104 8.11 3.59 -3.11
N VAL A 105 7.68 2.67 -2.25
CA VAL A 105 8.50 2.18 -1.13
C VAL A 105 8.92 0.74 -1.38
N ILE A 106 10.21 0.53 -1.57
CA ILE A 106 10.79 -0.79 -1.80
C ILE A 106 11.29 -1.37 -0.47
N VAL A 107 10.75 -2.53 -0.08
CA VAL A 107 11.02 -3.16 1.22
C VAL A 107 11.91 -4.38 1.07
N LYS A 108 13.12 -4.31 1.63
CA LYS A 108 14.05 -5.46 1.78
C LYS A 108 13.71 -6.32 2.99
N ASP A 109 13.32 -5.69 4.09
CA ASP A 109 12.94 -6.35 5.34
C ASP A 109 11.61 -5.79 5.87
N TRP A 110 10.60 -6.66 5.91
CA TRP A 110 9.26 -6.30 6.40
C TRP A 110 9.20 -6.06 7.90
N GLN A 111 10.21 -6.50 8.68
CA GLN A 111 10.28 -6.20 10.12
C GLN A 111 10.52 -4.71 10.37
N ALA A 112 11.30 -4.05 9.51
CA ALA A 112 11.60 -2.63 9.58
C ALA A 112 10.39 -1.73 9.25
N VAL A 113 9.36 -2.28 8.60
CA VAL A 113 8.17 -1.53 8.20
C VAL A 113 7.35 -1.20 9.44
N THR A 114 7.62 -0.04 10.02
CA THR A 114 6.93 0.51 11.18
C THR A 114 6.32 1.86 10.84
N GLN A 115 5.46 2.35 11.73
CA GLN A 115 4.81 3.63 11.50
C GLN A 115 5.79 4.83 11.40
N PRO A 116 6.78 4.99 12.30
CA PRO A 116 7.80 6.04 12.15
C PRO A 116 8.63 5.88 10.87
N TRP A 117 8.94 4.64 10.48
CA TRP A 117 9.68 4.36 9.25
C TRP A 117 8.91 4.80 8.00
N LEU A 118 7.60 4.55 7.95
CA LEU A 118 6.75 5.02 6.84
C LEU A 118 6.61 6.54 6.80
N GLU A 119 6.58 7.21 7.96
CA GLU A 119 6.57 8.68 8.01
C GLU A 119 7.85 9.28 7.44
N ALA A 120 9.01 8.70 7.76
CA ALA A 120 10.28 9.09 7.16
C ALA A 120 10.26 8.90 5.63
N LYS A 121 9.75 7.76 5.14
CA LYS A 121 9.60 7.51 3.69
C LYS A 121 8.65 8.49 3.00
N LEU A 122 7.57 8.90 3.66
CA LEU A 122 6.65 9.88 3.10
C LEU A 122 7.32 11.25 2.93
N ALA A 123 8.22 11.62 3.85
CA ALA A 123 8.97 12.86 3.77
C ALA A 123 10.07 12.85 2.69
N GLU A 124 10.63 11.67 2.35
CA GLU A 124 11.60 11.52 1.25
C GLU A 124 10.95 11.61 -0.14
N ILE A 125 9.70 11.20 -0.27
CA ILE A 125 8.96 11.12 -1.55
C ILE A 125 8.28 12.46 -1.91
N ARG A 126 8.04 13.33 -0.92
CA ARG A 126 7.40 14.64 -1.08
C ARG A 126 8.42 15.75 -1.34
#